data_AF-A0AA36N9D0-F1
#
_entry.id   AF-A0AA36N9D0-F1
#
_cell.length_a   1.000
_cell.length_b   1.000
_cell.length_c   1.000
_cell.angle_alpha   90.00
_cell.angle_beta   90.00
_cell.angle_gamma   90.00
#
_symmetry.space_group_name_H-M   'P 1'
#
loop_
_entity.id
_entity.type
_entity.pdbx_description
1 polymer ?
#
loop_
_entity_poly.entity_id
_entity_poly.type
_entity_poly.pdbx_seq_one_letter_code
_entity_poly.pdbx_strand_id
1 'polypeptide(L)'
;MEVPVLLAAAKSLLVTAFADLGNAHDLAGKCFESGQGGLTAQQGQLVVWDPDAPCPQGQSYIHAAPGSSFAPMTAGAGAKEHTYHAAEVKDAPSYAAQVGKCHATPTPVGKELTWQVADALRGGKCRASFL
;
A
#
# COMPACT_ATOMS: atom_id res chain seq x y z
N MET A 1 -43.27 17.83 34.67
CA MET A 1 -43.31 17.85 33.20
C MET A 1 -41.88 17.67 32.73
N GLU A 2 -41.52 16.44 32.42
CA GLU A 2 -40.16 16.03 32.04
C GLU A 2 -40.06 16.02 30.51
N VAL A 3 -39.05 16.68 29.97
CA VAL A 3 -38.78 16.72 28.53
C VAL A 3 -37.77 15.61 28.22
N PRO A 4 -38.09 14.64 27.33
CA PRO A 4 -37.17 13.56 27.04
C PRO A 4 -35.97 14.05 26.22
N VAL A 5 -34.78 13.66 26.67
CA VAL A 5 -33.51 13.80 25.95
C VAL A 5 -33.55 12.93 24.70
N LEU A 6 -33.57 13.55 23.53
CA LEU A 6 -33.30 12.88 22.25
C LEU A 6 -31.81 12.54 22.19
N LEU A 7 -31.48 11.29 22.51
CA LEU A 7 -30.18 10.70 22.23
C LEU A 7 -30.04 10.53 20.72
N ALA A 8 -29.36 11.46 20.05
CA ALA A 8 -28.96 11.27 18.67
C ALA A 8 -27.92 10.13 18.61
N ALA A 9 -28.26 9.06 17.90
CA ALA A 9 -27.33 7.98 17.59
C ALA A 9 -26.15 8.57 16.80
N ALA A 10 -24.94 8.51 17.37
CA ALA A 10 -23.71 8.75 16.63
C ALA A 10 -23.58 7.65 15.57
N LYS A 11 -23.97 7.96 14.33
CA LYS A 11 -23.64 7.15 13.16
C LYS A 11 -22.13 7.08 13.11
N SER A 12 -21.57 5.95 13.51
CA SER A 12 -20.14 5.65 13.45
C SER A 12 -19.66 5.99 12.03
N LEU A 13 -18.92 7.09 11.88
CA LEU A 13 -18.11 7.32 10.70
C LEU A 13 -17.07 6.20 10.71
N LEU A 14 -17.35 5.12 9.98
CA LEU A 14 -16.32 4.16 9.58
C LEU A 14 -15.37 4.90 8.66
N VAL A 15 -14.45 5.65 9.26
CA VAL A 15 -13.23 6.07 8.59
C VAL A 15 -12.53 4.76 8.26
N THR A 16 -12.48 4.41 6.98
CA THR A 16 -11.55 3.40 6.46
C THR A 16 -10.14 3.95 6.67
N ALA A 17 -9.66 3.85 7.90
CA ALA A 17 -8.32 4.24 8.25
C ALA A 17 -7.36 3.21 7.67
N PHE A 18 -6.39 3.68 6.90
CA PHE A 18 -5.27 2.85 6.48
C PHE A 18 -4.42 2.51 7.70
N ALA A 19 -3.98 1.26 7.82
CA ALA A 19 -3.00 0.92 8.85
C ALA A 19 -1.60 1.26 8.32
N ASP A 20 -0.85 2.05 9.09
CA ASP A 20 0.56 2.33 8.82
C ASP A 20 1.41 1.17 9.39
N LEU A 21 2.17 0.53 8.52
CA LEU A 21 3.09 -0.56 8.87
C LEU A 21 4.41 -0.05 9.47
N GLY A 22 4.64 1.27 9.48
CA GLY A 22 5.87 1.89 9.94
C GLY A 22 6.90 2.00 8.81
N ASN A 23 8.18 1.94 9.16
CA ASN A 23 9.27 2.19 8.22
C ASN A 23 9.38 1.10 7.15
N ALA A 24 9.44 1.48 5.87
CA ALA A 24 9.56 0.55 4.75
C ALA A 24 10.79 -0.38 4.85
N HIS A 25 11.88 0.06 5.45
CA HIS A 25 13.07 -0.77 5.69
C HIS A 25 12.80 -1.96 6.62
N ASP A 26 11.86 -1.80 7.57
CA ASP A 26 11.52 -2.84 8.53
C ASP A 26 10.53 -3.86 7.96
N LEU A 27 9.98 -3.62 6.77
CA LEU A 27 9.02 -4.50 6.10
C LEU A 27 9.69 -5.59 5.29
N ALA A 28 10.97 -5.43 4.94
CA ALA A 28 11.67 -6.33 4.04
C ALA A 28 11.58 -7.80 4.50
N GLY A 29 11.14 -8.68 3.59
CA GLY A 29 10.96 -10.11 3.85
C GLY A 29 9.74 -10.46 4.70
N LYS A 30 8.83 -9.53 4.98
CA LYS A 30 7.60 -9.80 5.74
C LYS A 30 6.38 -9.86 4.83
N CYS A 31 5.32 -10.47 5.34
CA CYS A 31 4.01 -10.44 4.72
C CYS A 31 2.99 -9.87 5.72
N PHE A 32 2.07 -9.05 5.22
CA PHE A 32 1.00 -8.43 6.00
C PHE A 32 -0.36 -8.69 5.36
N GLU A 33 -1.40 -8.78 6.18
CA GLU A 33 -2.76 -8.94 5.71
C GLU A 33 -3.48 -7.59 5.73
N SER A 34 -4.00 -7.16 4.57
CA SER A 34 -4.80 -5.93 4.48
C SER A 34 -6.28 -6.21 4.70
N GLY A 35 -6.91 -5.38 5.54
CA GLY A 35 -8.35 -5.31 5.70
C GLY A 35 -8.98 -4.19 4.88
N GLN A 36 -10.15 -3.72 5.31
CA GLN A 36 -10.87 -2.65 4.64
C GLN A 36 -10.10 -1.33 4.74
N GLY A 37 -9.61 -0.83 3.60
CA GLY A 37 -8.81 0.39 3.49
C GLY A 37 -7.42 0.14 2.90
N GLY A 38 -6.76 -0.96 3.26
CA GLY A 38 -5.38 -1.21 2.84
C GLY A 38 -4.33 -0.72 3.83
N LEU A 39 -3.07 -0.87 3.45
CA LEU A 39 -1.89 -0.61 4.27
C LEU A 39 -1.04 0.50 3.65
N THR A 40 -0.39 1.30 4.49
CA THR A 40 0.62 2.29 4.06
C THR A 40 1.94 2.02 4.78
N ALA A 41 3.01 2.67 4.33
CA ALA A 41 4.31 2.61 4.99
C ALA A 41 4.99 3.97 4.91
N GLN A 42 5.95 4.20 5.79
CA GLN A 42 6.84 5.37 5.76
C GLN A 42 8.01 5.06 4.83
N GLN A 43 8.01 5.67 3.64
CA GLN A 43 8.93 5.37 2.54
C GLN A 43 10.15 6.29 2.47
N GLY A 44 10.12 7.47 3.11
CA GLY A 44 11.21 8.44 3.04
C GLY A 44 11.52 8.87 1.60
N GLN A 45 12.72 8.55 1.11
CA GLN A 45 13.17 8.85 -0.25
C GLN A 45 12.94 7.70 -1.26
N LEU A 46 12.29 6.62 -0.85
CA LEU A 46 12.04 5.47 -1.72
C LEU A 46 10.81 5.70 -2.60
N VAL A 47 10.85 5.13 -3.80
CA VAL A 47 9.64 4.88 -4.61
C VAL A 47 9.12 3.49 -4.23
N VAL A 48 7.80 3.36 -4.03
CA VAL A 48 7.14 2.08 -3.74
C VAL A 48 6.25 1.72 -4.93
N TRP A 49 6.39 0.50 -5.46
CA TRP A 49 5.59 0.02 -6.59
C TRP A 49 5.13 -1.42 -6.43
N ASP A 50 4.07 -1.76 -7.16
CA ASP A 50 3.42 -3.07 -7.19
C ASP A 50 3.36 -3.58 -8.64
N PRO A 51 4.22 -4.56 -9.01
CA PRO A 51 4.19 -5.20 -10.33
C PRO A 51 3.08 -6.25 -10.49
N ASP A 52 2.46 -6.71 -9.40
CA ASP A 52 1.40 -7.72 -9.42
C ASP A 52 0.01 -7.10 -9.67
N ALA A 53 -0.10 -5.79 -9.49
CA ALA A 53 -1.26 -5.01 -9.93
C ALA A 53 -1.51 -5.20 -11.44
N PRO A 54 -2.78 -5.20 -11.90
CA PRO A 54 -3.15 -5.44 -13.30
C PRO A 54 -2.81 -4.23 -14.20
N CYS A 55 -1.52 -3.92 -14.33
CA CYS A 55 -0.98 -2.87 -15.18
C CYS A 55 -0.56 -3.43 -16.56
N PRO A 56 -0.49 -2.58 -17.60
CA PRO A 56 0.09 -2.98 -18.88
C PRO A 56 1.53 -3.50 -18.75
N GLN A 57 1.98 -4.28 -19.74
CA GLN A 57 3.33 -4.83 -19.75
C GLN A 57 4.40 -3.73 -19.59
N GLY A 58 5.37 -3.97 -18.70
CA GLY A 58 6.44 -3.01 -18.38
C GLY A 58 6.01 -1.87 -17.44
N GLN A 59 4.81 -1.95 -16.87
CA GLN A 59 4.30 -1.00 -15.90
C GLN A 59 4.03 -1.67 -14.55
N SER A 60 4.06 -0.84 -13.51
CA SER A 60 3.70 -1.21 -12.15
C SER A 60 2.80 -0.11 -11.56
N TYR A 61 1.99 -0.48 -10.58
CA TYR A 61 1.19 0.51 -9.86
C TYR A 61 2.06 1.25 -8.86
N ILE A 62 2.07 2.58 -8.92
CA ILE A 62 2.94 3.39 -8.06
C ILE A 62 2.19 3.72 -6.77
N HIS A 63 2.71 3.24 -5.65
CA HIS A 63 2.12 3.43 -4.33
C HIS A 63 2.64 4.68 -3.64
N ALA A 64 3.93 4.99 -3.79
CA ALA A 64 4.50 6.18 -3.17
C ALA A 64 5.75 6.63 -3.93
N ALA A 65 6.04 7.92 -3.81
CA ALA A 65 7.30 8.51 -4.23
C ALA A 65 7.68 9.65 -3.25
N PRO A 66 8.92 10.17 -3.31
CA PRO A 66 9.30 11.32 -2.50
C PRO A 66 8.43 12.54 -2.81
N GLY A 67 7.89 13.17 -1.75
CA GLY A 67 7.09 14.39 -1.87
C GLY A 67 5.63 14.19 -2.30
N SER A 68 5.13 12.94 -2.36
CA SER A 68 3.74 12.63 -2.69
C SER A 68 2.98 12.02 -1.50
N SER A 69 1.66 11.85 -1.66
CA SER A 69 0.87 10.96 -0.81
C SER A 69 1.23 9.48 -1.05
N PHE A 70 0.70 8.60 -0.21
CA PHE A 70 0.82 7.14 -0.32
C PHE A 70 -0.53 6.56 -0.75
N ALA A 71 -0.60 5.91 -1.92
CA ALA A 71 -1.75 5.14 -2.35
C ALA A 71 -1.76 3.79 -1.60
N PRO A 72 -2.84 3.42 -0.90
CA PRO A 72 -2.86 2.23 -0.04
C PRO A 72 -2.55 0.94 -0.79
N MET A 73 -1.78 0.07 -0.16
CA MET A 73 -1.50 -1.30 -0.60
C MET A 73 -2.69 -2.17 -0.20
N THR A 74 -3.38 -2.72 -1.18
CA THR A 74 -4.62 -3.47 -0.94
C THR A 74 -4.60 -4.89 -1.49
N ALA A 75 -3.74 -5.20 -2.46
CA ALA A 75 -3.89 -6.38 -3.32
C ALA A 75 -5.35 -6.55 -3.85
N GLY A 76 -6.02 -5.44 -4.14
CA GLY A 76 -7.46 -5.40 -4.40
C GLY A 76 -7.90 -5.91 -5.78
N ALA A 77 -6.97 -6.14 -6.71
CA ALA A 77 -7.25 -6.66 -8.04
C ALA A 77 -6.12 -7.56 -8.54
N GLY A 78 -6.44 -8.55 -9.37
CA GLY A 78 -5.46 -9.53 -9.85
C GLY A 78 -5.23 -10.64 -8.82
N ALA A 79 -3.98 -10.93 -8.49
CA ALA A 79 -3.62 -11.87 -7.43
C ALA A 79 -4.23 -11.44 -6.08
N LYS A 80 -4.27 -12.36 -5.11
CA LYS A 80 -4.77 -12.07 -3.75
C LYS A 80 -3.64 -11.76 -2.77
N GLU A 81 -2.42 -11.89 -3.21
CA GLU A 81 -1.18 -11.59 -2.50
C GLU A 81 -0.26 -10.94 -3.53
N HIS A 82 0.23 -9.76 -3.21
CA HIS A 82 1.08 -8.95 -4.07
C HIS A 82 2.43 -8.77 -3.39
N THR A 83 3.50 -8.78 -4.18
CA THR A 83 4.85 -8.42 -3.77
C THR A 83 5.09 -6.95 -4.08
N TYR A 84 5.32 -6.16 -3.03
CA TYR A 84 5.64 -4.75 -3.12
C TYR A 84 7.14 -4.56 -3.14
N HIS A 85 7.57 -3.60 -3.93
CA HIS A 85 8.96 -3.26 -4.10
C HIS A 85 9.20 -1.82 -3.67
N ALA A 86 10.33 -1.56 -3.04
CA ALA A 86 10.77 -0.20 -2.75
C ALA A 86 12.27 -0.03 -2.93
N ALA A 87 12.68 1.07 -3.56
CA ALA A 87 14.08 1.39 -3.79
C ALA A 87 14.28 2.88 -4.05
N GLU A 88 15.54 3.29 -3.96
CA GLU A 88 15.99 4.54 -4.57
C GLU A 88 15.95 4.42 -6.09
N VAL A 89 15.49 5.48 -6.75
CA VAL A 89 15.34 5.57 -8.21
C VAL A 89 15.96 6.88 -8.66
N LYS A 90 16.76 6.84 -9.74
CA LYS A 90 17.51 8.02 -10.23
C LYS A 90 16.63 9.25 -10.46
N ASP A 91 15.40 9.04 -10.92
CA ASP A 91 14.41 10.08 -11.21
C ASP A 91 13.16 9.93 -10.32
N ALA A 92 13.35 9.68 -9.02
CA ALA A 92 12.26 9.49 -8.07
C ALA A 92 11.19 10.61 -8.08
N PRO A 93 11.52 11.91 -8.22
CA PRO A 93 10.50 12.97 -8.27
C PRO A 93 9.52 12.85 -9.45
N SER A 94 9.93 12.26 -10.58
CA SER A 94 9.04 12.05 -11.73
C SER A 94 7.85 11.12 -11.41
N TYR A 95 7.99 10.26 -10.39
CA TYR A 95 6.97 9.31 -9.96
C TYR A 95 5.91 9.92 -9.04
N ALA A 96 6.15 11.10 -8.46
CA ALA A 96 5.21 11.73 -7.53
C ALA A 96 3.82 11.97 -8.15
N ALA A 97 3.78 12.40 -9.42
CA ALA A 97 2.53 12.59 -10.17
C ALA A 97 1.85 11.28 -10.63
N GLN A 98 2.55 10.15 -10.47
CA GLN A 98 2.11 8.82 -10.89
C GLN A 98 1.56 7.98 -9.75
N VAL A 99 1.68 8.44 -8.50
CA VAL A 99 1.07 7.76 -7.36
C VAL A 99 -0.43 7.54 -7.60
N GLY A 100 -0.86 6.31 -7.37
CA GLY A 100 -2.23 5.87 -7.58
C GLY A 100 -2.54 5.40 -9.01
N LYS A 101 -1.52 5.27 -9.88
CA LYS A 101 -1.68 4.90 -11.29
C LYS A 101 -0.66 3.83 -11.70
N CYS A 102 -0.96 3.14 -12.79
CA CYS A 102 0.03 2.37 -13.52
C CYS A 102 1.00 3.31 -14.24
N HIS A 103 2.29 3.06 -14.10
CA HIS A 103 3.35 3.79 -14.78
C HIS A 103 4.52 2.88 -15.07
N ALA A 104 5.49 3.34 -15.87
CA ALA A 104 6.71 2.58 -16.16
C ALA A 104 7.32 2.00 -14.87
N THR A 105 7.67 0.72 -14.89
CA THR A 105 8.28 0.06 -13.72
C THR A 105 9.59 0.77 -13.34
N PRO A 106 9.73 1.25 -12.09
CA PRO A 106 10.95 1.90 -11.66
C PRO A 106 12.18 0.99 -11.82
N THR A 107 13.32 1.58 -12.20
CA THR A 107 14.62 0.88 -12.20
C THR A 107 15.40 1.27 -10.95
N PRO A 108 15.62 0.34 -10.00
CA PRO A 108 16.39 0.60 -8.78
C PRO A 108 17.84 1.04 -9.09
N VAL A 109 18.36 2.00 -8.33
CA VAL A 109 19.80 2.35 -8.34
C VAL A 109 20.55 1.94 -7.06
N GLY A 110 19.86 1.26 -6.15
CA GLY A 110 20.39 0.84 -4.87
C GLY A 110 19.77 -0.48 -4.38
N LYS A 111 19.80 -0.70 -3.06
CA LYS A 111 19.17 -1.87 -2.45
C LYS A 111 17.66 -1.82 -2.66
N GLU A 112 17.14 -2.86 -3.28
CA GLU A 112 15.72 -3.09 -3.40
C GLU A 112 15.19 -3.82 -2.15
N LEU A 113 14.07 -3.34 -1.63
CA LEU A 113 13.33 -3.92 -0.52
C LEU A 113 12.07 -4.55 -1.07
N THR A 114 11.71 -5.72 -0.55
CA THR A 114 10.47 -6.39 -0.94
C THR A 114 9.71 -6.87 0.28
N TRP A 115 8.40 -6.70 0.27
CA TRP A 115 7.47 -7.28 1.25
C TRP A 115 6.18 -7.68 0.55
N GLN A 116 5.31 -8.39 1.23
CA GLN A 116 4.03 -8.80 0.68
C GLN A 116 2.85 -8.19 1.40
N VAL A 117 1.78 -7.97 0.65
CA VAL A 117 0.44 -7.72 1.21
C VAL A 117 -0.56 -8.68 0.61
N ALA A 118 -1.31 -9.36 1.47
CA ALA A 118 -2.40 -10.25 1.09
C ALA A 118 -3.76 -9.60 1.42
N ASP A 119 -4.69 -9.63 0.46
CA ASP A 119 -6.04 -9.12 0.64
C ASP A 119 -6.89 -10.14 1.42
N ALA A 120 -7.01 -9.93 2.74
CA ALA A 120 -7.78 -10.81 3.61
C ALA A 120 -9.28 -10.82 3.26
N LEU A 121 -9.82 -9.72 2.73
CA LEU A 121 -11.23 -9.61 2.33
C LEU A 121 -11.52 -10.46 1.09
N ARG A 122 -10.55 -10.61 0.20
CA ARG A 122 -10.62 -11.52 -0.97
C ARG A 122 -10.17 -12.95 -0.64
N GLY A 123 -9.82 -13.23 0.61
CA GLY A 123 -9.33 -14.52 1.09
C GLY A 123 -7.87 -14.82 0.76
N GLY A 124 -7.06 -13.79 0.47
CA GLY A 124 -5.61 -13.85 0.50
C GLY A 124 -5.11 -14.07 1.92
N LYS A 125 -3.95 -14.73 2.06
CA LYS A 125 -3.33 -15.01 3.36
C LYS A 125 -1.84 -15.04 3.23
N CYS A 126 -1.16 -14.44 4.20
CA CYS A 126 0.28 -14.57 4.32
C CYS A 126 0.67 -16.01 4.62
N ARG A 127 1.62 -16.55 3.86
CA ARG A 127 2.18 -17.88 4.11
C ARG A 127 3.32 -17.78 5.11
N ALA A 128 3.49 -18.81 5.94
CA ALA A 128 4.50 -18.86 7.01
C ALA A 128 5.97 -18.92 6.52
N SER A 129 6.24 -18.72 5.23
CA SER A 129 7.59 -18.81 4.66
C SER A 129 7.77 -17.70 3.63
N PHE A 130 8.28 -16.57 4.12
CA PHE A 130 8.85 -15.51 3.30
C PHE A 130 10.31 -15.31 3.76
N LEU A 131 11.14 -16.32 3.50
CA LEU A 131 12.58 -16.33 3.78
C LEU A 131 13.30 -17.00 2.61
#